data_AF-A0A840GRK6-F1
#
_entry.id   AF-A0A840GRK6-F1
#
_cell.length_a   1.000
_cell.length_b   1.000
_cell.length_c   1.000
_cell.angle_alpha   90.00
_cell.angle_beta   90.00
_cell.angle_gamma   90.00
#
_symmetry.space_group_name_H-M   'P 1'
#
loop_
_entity.id
_entity.type
_entity.pdbx_description
1 polymer ?
#
loop_
_entity_poly.entity_id
_entity_poly.type
_entity_poly.pdbx_seq_one_letter_code
_entity_poly.pdbx_strand_id
1 'polypeptide(L)'
;MTRAEIAAAAALLAAALMPTMAQAQLSEPAAYQAAHPDRDVLNGGQLTPAARAALGQRGAPSDAYALQAYPSPGAPVVRSTHRRHRR
;
A
#
# COMPACT_ATOMS: atom_id res chain seq x y z
N MET A 1 -20.79 -20.23 49.57
CA MET A 1 -19.60 -20.05 48.73
C MET A 1 -18.41 -20.72 49.41
N THR A 2 -17.80 -21.72 48.79
CA THR A 2 -16.69 -22.51 49.36
C THR A 2 -15.33 -21.94 48.94
N ARG A 3 -14.25 -22.28 49.67
CA ARG A 3 -12.88 -21.87 49.30
C ARG A 3 -12.49 -22.32 47.88
N ALA A 4 -13.01 -23.47 47.43
CA ALA A 4 -12.78 -23.99 46.09
C ALA A 4 -13.43 -23.10 45.01
N GLU A 5 -14.65 -22.60 45.26
CA GLU A 5 -15.34 -21.69 44.34
C GLU A 5 -14.61 -20.34 44.21
N ILE A 6 -14.07 -19.83 45.33
CA ILE A 6 -13.28 -18.58 45.32
C ILE A 6 -11.98 -18.78 44.53
N ALA A 7 -11.29 -19.91 44.72
CA ALA A 7 -10.07 -20.23 43.99
C ALA A 7 -10.33 -20.39 42.48
N ALA A 8 -11.43 -21.07 42.11
CA ALA A 8 -11.83 -21.23 40.72
C ALA A 8 -12.17 -19.87 40.06
N ALA A 9 -12.91 -19.01 40.76
CA ALA A 9 -13.23 -17.67 40.27
C ALA A 9 -11.98 -16.81 40.09
N ALA A 10 -11.03 -16.87 41.03
CA ALA A 10 -9.77 -16.14 40.94
C ALA A 10 -8.90 -16.64 39.77
N ALA A 11 -8.85 -17.96 39.53
CA ALA A 11 -8.11 -18.54 38.41
C ALA A 11 -8.70 -18.13 37.05
N LEU A 12 -10.03 -18.14 36.93
CA LEU A 12 -10.72 -17.67 35.71
C LEU A 12 -10.51 -16.19 35.47
N LEU A 13 -10.55 -15.36 36.53
CA LEU A 13 -10.26 -13.94 36.43
C LEU A 13 -8.81 -13.68 36.00
N ALA A 14 -7.85 -14.43 36.55
CA ALA A 14 -6.44 -14.34 36.14
C ALA A 14 -6.22 -14.75 34.68
N ALA A 15 -6.93 -15.77 34.20
CA ALA A 15 -6.88 -16.20 32.80
C ALA A 15 -7.56 -15.19 31.85
N ALA A 16 -8.63 -14.53 32.30
CA ALA A 16 -9.29 -13.47 31.52
C ALA A 16 -8.47 -12.16 31.48
N LEU A 17 -7.69 -11.90 32.54
CA LEU A 17 -6.77 -10.77 32.63
C LEU A 17 -5.41 -11.06 32.00
N MET A 18 -5.13 -12.31 31.58
CA MET A 18 -3.92 -12.59 30.82
C MET A 18 -3.96 -11.73 29.56
N PRO A 19 -3.01 -10.80 29.38
CA PRO A 19 -2.92 -10.09 28.13
C PRO A 19 -2.67 -11.17 27.07
N THR A 20 -3.61 -11.33 26.14
CA THR A 20 -3.31 -12.04 24.91
C THR A 20 -2.21 -11.21 24.27
N MET A 21 -0.97 -11.72 24.34
CA MET A 21 0.11 -11.21 23.52
C MET A 21 -0.28 -11.58 22.09
N ALA A 22 -1.22 -10.84 21.51
CA ALA A 22 -1.41 -10.80 20.08
C ALA A 22 -0.05 -10.32 19.58
N GLN A 23 0.75 -11.27 19.10
CA GLN A 23 1.95 -10.96 18.36
C GLN A 23 1.44 -10.21 17.14
N ALA A 24 1.31 -8.89 17.26
CA ALA A 24 1.29 -8.03 16.10
C ALA A 24 2.62 -8.36 15.43
N GLN A 25 2.57 -9.19 14.39
CA GLN A 25 3.62 -9.26 13.41
C GLN A 25 3.63 -7.88 12.77
N LEU A 26 4.25 -6.92 13.48
CA LEU A 26 4.64 -5.62 12.99
C LEU A 26 5.64 -5.93 11.89
N SER A 27 5.09 -6.29 10.74
CA SER A 27 5.78 -6.45 9.48
C SER A 27 6.21 -5.04 9.16
N GLU A 28 7.37 -4.66 9.70
CA GLU A 28 7.92 -3.35 9.46
C GLU A 28 8.06 -3.21 7.94
N PRO A 29 7.52 -2.14 7.33
CA PRO A 29 7.68 -1.91 5.91
C PRO A 29 9.16 -1.95 5.51
N ALA A 30 10.09 -1.61 6.42
CA ALA A 30 11.53 -1.73 6.21
C ALA A 30 12.03 -3.19 6.12
N ALA A 31 11.54 -4.11 6.97
CA ALA A 31 11.93 -5.51 6.94
C ALA A 31 11.42 -6.21 5.68
N TYR A 32 10.19 -5.90 5.26
CA TYR A 32 9.64 -6.44 4.01
C TYR A 32 10.41 -5.91 2.78
N GLN A 33 10.80 -4.62 2.78
CA GLN A 33 11.65 -4.04 1.72
C GLN A 33 13.03 -4.68 1.65
N ALA A 34 13.65 -5.00 2.79
CA ALA A 34 14.94 -5.68 2.81
C ALA A 34 14.88 -7.08 2.19
N ALA A 35 13.77 -7.80 2.39
CA ALA A 35 13.53 -9.12 1.78
C ALA A 35 13.10 -9.05 0.30
N HIS A 36 12.48 -7.94 -0.12
CA HIS A 36 11.94 -7.75 -1.48
C HIS A 36 12.43 -6.41 -2.07
N PRO A 37 13.74 -6.29 -2.41
CA PRO A 37 14.31 -5.04 -2.92
C PRO A 37 13.76 -4.64 -4.30
N ASP A 38 13.12 -5.58 -5.00
CA ASP A 38 12.42 -5.36 -6.25
C ASP A 38 10.99 -4.80 -6.06
N ARG A 39 10.49 -4.73 -4.82
CA ARG A 39 9.12 -4.32 -4.48
C ARG A 39 9.08 -3.01 -3.70
N ASP A 40 8.28 -2.08 -4.20
CA ASP A 40 8.06 -0.76 -3.60
C ASP A 40 6.83 -0.80 -2.68
N VAL A 41 7.06 -0.94 -1.37
CA VAL A 41 5.98 -1.02 -0.37
C VAL A 41 5.15 0.25 -0.26
N LEU A 42 5.72 1.41 -0.61
CA LEU A 42 4.98 2.69 -0.57
C LEU A 42 3.97 2.77 -1.72
N ASN A 43 4.25 2.06 -2.81
CA ASN A 43 3.39 1.95 -3.97
C ASN A 43 2.67 0.59 -4.05
N GLY A 44 2.29 0.01 -2.90
CA GLY A 44 1.48 -1.20 -2.84
C GLY A 44 2.20 -2.48 -3.30
N GLY A 45 3.52 -2.53 -3.20
CA GLY A 45 4.33 -3.67 -3.64
C GLY A 45 4.49 -3.75 -5.15
N GLN A 46 4.35 -2.64 -5.88
CA GLN A 46 4.67 -2.59 -7.30
C GLN A 46 6.18 -2.78 -7.51
N LEU A 47 6.59 -3.19 -8.72
CA LEU A 47 8.01 -3.32 -9.03
C LEU A 47 8.73 -1.97 -8.92
N THR A 48 9.91 -1.95 -8.32
CA THR A 48 10.76 -0.75 -8.29
C THR A 48 11.16 -0.33 -9.71
N PRO A 49 11.48 0.94 -9.96
CA PRO A 49 11.95 1.39 -11.27
C PRO A 49 13.17 0.58 -11.77
N ALA A 50 14.08 0.22 -10.87
CA ALA A 50 15.25 -0.61 -11.18
C ALA A 50 14.86 -2.04 -11.57
N ALA A 51 13.95 -2.68 -10.83
CA ALA A 51 13.46 -4.02 -11.14
C ALA A 51 12.68 -4.06 -12.47
N ARG A 52 11.84 -3.06 -12.74
CA ARG A 52 11.16 -2.90 -14.03
C ARG A 52 12.16 -2.75 -15.18
N ALA A 53 13.21 -1.95 -14.99
CA ALA A 53 14.26 -1.79 -15.99
C ALA A 53 15.02 -3.10 -16.25
N ALA A 54 15.31 -3.89 -15.22
CA ALA A 54 15.94 -5.21 -15.34
C ALA A 54 15.07 -6.22 -16.10
N LEU A 55 13.75 -6.13 -15.98
CA LEU A 55 12.79 -6.95 -16.73
C LEU A 55 12.54 -6.47 -18.16
N GLY A 56 13.22 -5.42 -18.62
CA GLY A 56 12.94 -4.80 -19.92
C GLY A 56 11.58 -4.10 -19.97
N GLN A 57 10.84 -4.06 -18.86
CA GLN A 57 9.65 -3.24 -18.65
C GLN A 57 10.08 -1.81 -18.32
N ARG A 58 11.01 -1.25 -19.09
CA ARG A 58 11.22 0.20 -19.07
C ARG A 58 9.83 0.76 -19.30
N GLY A 59 9.27 1.38 -18.26
CA GLY A 59 8.00 2.07 -18.39
C GLY A 59 8.18 2.94 -19.61
N ALA A 60 7.48 2.61 -20.69
CA ALA A 60 7.28 3.61 -21.70
C ALA A 60 6.77 4.81 -20.88
N PRO A 61 7.37 6.00 -20.98
CA PRO A 61 6.52 7.16 -20.80
C PRO A 61 5.42 6.89 -21.82
N SER A 62 4.28 6.35 -21.36
CA SER A 62 3.11 6.23 -22.20
C SER A 62 2.93 7.65 -22.68
N ASP A 63 3.21 7.86 -23.96
CA ASP A 63 3.42 9.14 -24.60
C ASP A 63 2.16 9.99 -24.48
N ALA A 64 1.78 10.42 -23.29
CA ALA A 64 0.63 11.27 -23.05
C ALA A 64 0.87 12.61 -23.76
N TYR A 65 2.13 13.00 -23.91
CA TYR A 65 2.55 14.14 -24.72
C TYR A 65 2.62 13.85 -26.22
N ALA A 66 3.06 12.67 -26.69
CA ALA A 66 3.08 12.38 -28.14
C ALA A 66 1.68 12.01 -28.70
N LEU A 67 0.81 11.40 -27.89
CA LEU A 67 -0.61 11.18 -28.19
C LEU A 67 -1.41 12.50 -28.23
N GLN A 68 -0.95 13.54 -27.52
CA GLN A 68 -1.50 14.89 -27.61
C GLN A 68 -1.02 15.63 -28.87
N ALA A 69 0.17 15.31 -29.38
CA ALA A 69 0.74 15.95 -30.57
C ALA A 69 0.07 15.51 -31.89
N TYR A 70 -0.54 14.32 -31.92
CA TYR A 70 -1.34 13.84 -33.05
C TYR A 70 -2.76 13.48 -32.60
N PRO A 71 -3.69 14.45 -32.57
CA PRO A 71 -5.10 14.11 -32.43
C PRO A 71 -5.52 13.27 -33.66
N SER A 72 -5.94 12.03 -33.41
CA SER A 72 -6.59 11.19 -34.42
C SER A 72 -7.82 11.94 -34.96
N PRO A 73 -8.06 12.01 -36.29
CA PRO A 73 -9.12 12.86 -36.89
C PRO A 73 -10.56 12.57 -36.43
N GLY A 74 -10.79 11.53 -35.64
CA GLY A 74 -12.13 11.09 -35.23
C GLY A 74 -12.50 11.30 -33.76
N ALA A 75 -11.65 11.88 -32.91
CA ALA A 75 -11.97 12.02 -31.49
C ALA A 75 -12.77 13.32 -31.21
N PRO A 76 -13.99 13.27 -30.64
CA PRO A 76 -14.76 14.47 -30.34
C PRO A 76 -14.07 15.33 -29.28
N VAL A 77 -13.78 16.57 -29.64
CA VAL A 77 -13.12 17.57 -28.79
C VAL A 77 -14.10 18.06 -27.71
N VAL A 78 -13.93 17.61 -26.47
CA VAL A 78 -14.56 18.22 -25.30
C VAL A 78 -13.73 19.44 -24.90
N ARG A 79 -14.19 20.64 -25.28
CA ARG A 79 -13.53 21.90 -24.93
C ARG A 79 -13.81 22.27 -23.47
N SER A 80 -12.92 21.89 -22.56
CA SER A 80 -12.82 22.51 -21.25
C SER A 80 -12.09 23.85 -21.39
N THR A 81 -12.86 24.92 -21.51
CA THR A 81 -12.32 26.29 -21.42
C THR A 81 -12.17 26.65 -19.95
N HIS A 82 -10.97 26.55 -19.39
CA HIS A 82 -10.65 27.28 -18.17
C HIS A 82 -9.62 28.37 -18.43
N ARG A 83 -10.14 29.59 -18.30
CA ARG A 83 -9.60 30.86 -18.74
C ARG A 83 -8.56 31.31 -17.72
N ARG A 84 -7.37 31.64 -18.25
CA ARG A 84 -6.23 32.28 -17.58
C ARG A 84 -6.69 33.29 -16.51
N HIS A 85 -5.98 33.32 -15.38
CA HIS A 85 -5.62 34.61 -14.79
C HIS A 85 -4.18 34.59 -14.28
N ARG A 86 -3.34 35.34 -15.00
CA ARG A 86 -2.05 35.87 -14.56
C ARG A 86 -2.26 36.76 -13.33
N ARG A 87 -1.35 36.68 -12.36
CA ARG A 87 -0.53 37.82 -11.94
C ARG A 87 0.70 37.30 -11.22
#